data_AF-A0A7T1TAX8-F1
#
_entry.id   AF-A0A7T1TAX8-F1
#
_cell.length_a   1.000
_cell.length_b   1.000
_cell.length_c   1.000
_cell.angle_alpha   90.00
_cell.angle_beta   90.00
_cell.angle_gamma   90.00
#
_symmetry.space_group_name_H-M   'P 1'
#
loop_
_entity.id
_entity.type
_entity.pdbx_description
1 polymer ?
#
loop_
_entity_poly.entity_id
_entity_poly.type
_entity_poly.pdbx_seq_one_letter_code
_entity_poly.pdbx_strand_id
1 'polypeptide(L)' 'MSWQEFLARHQAGDVIEGVVTAEVPFGSFVESEGVTGLAYQESWPVGTRVSVRILEIDPEKQRFSLASA' A
#
# COMPACT_ATOMS: atom_id res chain seq x y z
N MET A 1 2.90 -9.38 8.92
CA MET A 1 4.34 -9.05 9.01
C MET A 1 4.49 -7.83 9.91
N SER A 2 5.63 -7.65 10.58
CA SER A 2 5.92 -6.40 11.31
C SER A 2 6.37 -5.30 10.35
N TRP A 3 6.22 -4.02 10.74
CA TRP A 3 6.69 -2.88 9.94
C TRP A 3 8.18 -2.95 9.62
N GLN A 4 9.02 -3.38 10.57
CA GLN A 4 10.47 -3.49 10.36
C GLN A 4 10.83 -4.55 9.31
N GLU A 5 10.12 -5.68 9.30
CA GLU A 5 10.32 -6.71 8.29
C GLU A 5 9.86 -6.24 6.89
N PHE A 6 8.80 -5.43 6.83
CA PHE A 6 8.34 -4.82 5.57
C PHE A 6 9.40 -3.87 5.00
N LEU A 7 9.97 -2.98 5.83
CA LEU A 7 11.05 -2.07 5.43
C LEU A 7 12.32 -2.80 4.98
N ALA A 8 12.60 -3.99 5.53
CA ALA A 8 13.75 -4.79 5.15
C ALA A 8 13.57 -5.52 3.81
N ARG A 9 12.32 -5.72 3.37
CA ARG A 9 11.96 -6.47 2.16
C ARG A 9 11.59 -5.60 0.98
N HIS A 10 11.06 -4.40 1.26
CA HIS A 10 10.45 -3.53 0.27
C HIS A 10 11.06 -2.14 0.31
N GLN A 11 11.21 -1.55 -0.87
CA GLN A 11 11.69 -0.20 -1.07
C GLN A 11 10.79 0.56 -2.05
N ALA A 12 10.95 1.89 -2.10
CA ALA A 12 10.27 2.70 -3.10
C ALA A 12 10.65 2.21 -4.52
N GLY A 13 9.64 2.05 -5.37
CA GLY A 13 9.74 1.50 -6.72
C GLY A 13 9.28 0.04 -6.84
N ASP A 14 9.23 -0.71 -5.74
CA ASP A 14 8.80 -2.10 -5.76
C ASP A 14 7.31 -2.22 -6.06
N VAL A 15 6.93 -3.29 -6.77
CA VAL A 15 5.53 -3.63 -7.04
C VAL A 15 5.10 -4.77 -6.12
N ILE A 16 4.05 -4.53 -5.35
CA ILE A 16 3.48 -5.50 -4.42
C ILE A 16 2.04 -5.81 -4.80
N GLU A 17 1.58 -7.01 -4.49
CA GLU A 17 0.16 -7.36 -4.56
C GLU A 17 -0.50 -7.09 -3.22
N GLY A 18 -1.71 -6.52 -3.25
CA GLY A 18 -2.49 -6.27 -2.05
C GLY A 18 -3.98 -6.37 -2.30
N VAL A 19 -4.74 -6.31 -1.21
CA VAL A 19 -6.20 -6.31 -1.22
C VAL A 19 -6.70 -4.97 -0.70
N VAL A 20 -7.65 -4.38 -1.39
CA VAL A 20 -8.30 -3.14 -0.95
C VAL A 20 -9.13 -3.44 0.29
N THR A 21 -8.82 -2.81 1.41
CA THR A 21 -9.51 -3.01 2.69
C THR A 21 -10.49 -1.90 3.02
N ALA A 22 -10.26 -0.69 2.50
CA ALA A 22 -11.17 0.43 2.66
C ALA A 22 -11.04 1.42 1.49
N GLU A 23 -12.17 1.98 1.07
CA GLU A 23 -12.24 3.08 0.11
C GLU A 23 -12.41 4.40 0.88
N VAL A 24 -11.67 5.44 0.47
CA VAL A 24 -11.76 6.79 1.04
C VAL A 24 -11.92 7.82 -0.08
N PRO A 25 -12.45 9.04 0.20
CA PRO A 25 -12.73 10.02 -0.85
C PRO A 25 -11.55 10.44 -1.72
N PHE A 26 -10.32 10.21 -1.25
CA PHE A 26 -9.08 10.59 -1.93
C PHE A 26 -8.21 9.39 -2.33
N GLY A 27 -8.74 8.16 -2.27
CA GLY A 27 -7.98 6.97 -2.60
C GLY A 27 -8.49 5.67 -2.00
N SER A 28 -7.63 4.67 -1.96
CA SER A 28 -7.94 3.35 -1.39
C SER A 28 -6.85 2.89 -0.43
N PHE A 29 -7.24 2.31 0.69
CA PHE A 29 -6.31 1.59 1.55
C PHE A 29 -6.13 0.18 1.01
N VAL A 30 -4.88 -0.21 0.80
CA VAL A 30 -4.49 -1.52 0.30
C VAL A 30 -3.63 -2.19 1.34
N GLU A 31 -4.03 -3.38 1.77
CA GLU A 31 -3.26 -4.21 2.69
C GLU A 31 -2.43 -5.23 1.91
N SER A 32 -1.15 -5.34 2.23
CA SER A 32 -0.23 -6.34 1.71
C SER A 32 0.64 -6.87 2.84
N GLU A 33 0.75 -8.20 2.95
CA GLU A 33 1.54 -8.90 3.97
C GLU A 33 1.24 -8.47 5.44
N GLY A 34 0.05 -7.94 5.70
CA GLY A 34 -0.37 -7.43 7.02
C GLY A 34 0.09 -5.99 7.31
N VAL A 35 0.48 -5.24 6.29
CA VAL A 35 0.77 -3.81 6.36
C VAL A 35 -0.13 -3.05 5.38
N THR A 36 -0.63 -1.89 5.80
CA THR A 36 -1.59 -1.10 5.02
C THR A 36 -0.94 0.14 4.44
N GLY A 37 -1.05 0.31 3.13
CA GLY A 37 -0.63 1.51 2.41
C GLY A 37 -1.81 2.27 1.84
N LEU A 38 -1.60 3.54 1.49
CA LEU A 38 -2.62 4.39 0.86
C LEU A 38 -2.29 4.58 -0.62
N ALA A 39 -3.22 4.19 -1.49
CA ALA A 39 -3.18 4.53 -2.90
C ALA A 39 -3.93 5.85 -3.13
N TYR A 40 -3.19 6.96 -3.24
CA TYR A 40 -3.79 8.28 -3.42
C TYR A 40 -4.32 8.43 -4.85
N GLN A 41 -5.50 9.03 -5.01
CA GLN A 41 -6.21 9.20 -6.30
C GLN A 41 -6.62 7.92 -7.02
N GLU A 42 -6.40 6.75 -6.41
CA GLU A 42 -6.81 5.46 -6.93
C GLU A 42 -7.99 4.92 -6.12
N SER A 43 -9.15 4.75 -6.75
CA SER A 43 -10.33 4.15 -6.13
C SER A 43 -10.60 2.77 -6.71
N TRP A 44 -10.66 1.78 -5.82
CA TRP A 44 -11.05 0.42 -6.14
C TRP A 44 -12.07 -0.10 -5.12
N PRO A 45 -12.96 -1.03 -5.52
CA PRO A 45 -13.89 -1.65 -4.59
C PRO A 45 -13.17 -2.44 -3.50
N VAL A 46 -13.67 -2.37 -2.27
CA VAL A 46 -13.19 -3.19 -1.15
C VAL A 46 -13.25 -4.69 -1.51
N GLY A 47 -12.19 -5.41 -1.19
CA GLY A 47 -12.00 -6.82 -1.54
C GLY A 47 -11.32 -7.06 -2.89
N THR A 48 -11.07 -6.02 -3.67
CA THR A 48 -10.36 -6.14 -4.96
C THR A 48 -8.87 -6.40 -4.73
N ARG A 49 -8.32 -7.40 -5.44
CA ARG A 49 -6.88 -7.63 -5.52
C ARG A 49 -6.26 -6.72 -6.56
N VAL A 50 -5.25 -5.96 -6.15
CA VAL A 50 -4.57 -4.98 -7.00
C VAL A 50 -3.06 -5.15 -6.90
N SER A 51 -2.37 -4.92 -8.02
CA SER A 51 -0.91 -4.80 -8.05
C SER A 51 -0.58 -3.31 -8.02
N VAL A 52 0.18 -2.89 -7.01
CA VAL A 52 0.45 -1.48 -6.72
C VAL A 52 1.95 -1.28 -6.54
N ARG A 53 2.45 -0.15 -7.03
CA ARG A 53 3.84 0.27 -6.83
C ARG A 53 3.96 1.10 -5.57
N ILE A 54 4.97 0.81 -4.74
CA ILE A 54 5.36 1.64 -3.62
C ILE A 54 6.01 2.91 -4.17
N LEU A 55 5.39 4.05 -3.94
CA LEU A 55 5.94 5.35 -4.35
C LEU A 55 6.93 5.87 -3.32
N GLU A 56 6.56 5.77 -2.06
CA GLU A 56 7.30 6.35 -0.95
C GLU A 56 7.00 5.57 0.33
N ILE A 57 8.01 5.42 1.18
CA ILE A 57 7.87 4.83 2.51
C ILE A 57 8.33 5.85 3.55
N ASP A 58 7.45 6.18 4.49
CA ASP A 58 7.73 7.04 5.65
C ASP A 58 7.91 6.14 6.89
N PRO A 59 9.16 5.79 7.27
CA PRO A 59 9.44 4.92 8.40
C PRO A 59 9.09 5.55 9.74
N GLU A 60 9.09 6.88 9.86
CA GLU A 60 8.79 7.60 11.10
C GLU A 60 7.28 7.57 11.39
N LYS A 61 6.46 7.77 10.36
CA LYS A 61 4.98 7.74 10.48
C LYS A 61 4.38 6.35 10.32
N GLN A 62 5.21 5.34 10.03
CA GLN A 62 4.81 3.96 9.75
C GLN A 62 3.77 3.86 8.63
N ARG A 63 4.02 4.56 7.52
CA ARG A 63 3.11 4.66 6.38
C ARG A 63 3.87 4.55 5.07
N PHE A 64 3.16 4.15 4.03
CA PHE A 64 3.69 4.15 2.67
C PHE A 64 2.59 4.50 1.67
N SER A 65 3.01 5.14 0.59
CA SER A 65 2.15 5.59 -0.50
C SER A 65 2.24 4.60 -1.66
N LEU A 66 1.10 4.39 -2.30
CA LEU A 66 0.93 3.43 -3.38
C LEU A 66 0.36 4.12 -4.62
N ALA A 67 0.59 3.52 -5.78
CA ALA A 67 -0.09 3.86 -7.04
C ALA A 67 -0.31 2.61 -7.89
N SER A 68 -1.20 2.69 -8.88
CA SER A 68 -1.29 1.65 -9.91
C SER A 68 0.07 1.41 -10.57
N ALA A 69 0.46 0.14 -10.72
CA ALA A 69 1.78 -0.27 -11.19
C ALA A 69 1.95 -0.19 -12.72
#